data_AF-A0A248L716-F1
#
_entry.id   AF-A0A248L716-F1
#
_cell.length_a   1.000
_cell.length_b   1.000
_cell.length_c   1.000
_cell.angle_alpha   90.00
_cell.angle_beta   90.00
_cell.angle_gamma   90.00
#
_symmetry.space_group_name_H-M   'P 1'
#
loop_
_entity.id
_entity.type
_entity.pdbx_description
1 polymer ?
#
loop_
_entity_poly.entity_id
_entity_poly.type
_entity_poly.pdbx_seq_one_letter_code
_entity_poly.pdbx_strand_id
1 'polypeptide(L)'
;MTIEVIKNIRVLFREEAKRPVPLLDYLELNDLRIDELLKEEDRNGEFIIEFELEQDTITLSYEMHEREETSQVEYIVYFICKWKWIWQWYSKRFLEHDIPFDVYPTIIDYAKARIRPLELMEETVQELEGYTKEGLLFYYGSGPFDDFEESDENLDQILEYDEMNSKETMREQGLYFDPEMERWIQIPASLDIIEKTIRPLSNVM
;
A
#
# COMPACT_ATOMS: atom_id res chain seq x y z
N MET A 1 -22.19 16.15 5.49
CA MET A 1 -21.15 15.26 4.96
C MET A 1 -20.18 16.14 4.21
N THR A 2 -18.96 16.28 4.70
CA THR A 2 -17.93 17.09 4.06
C THR A 2 -17.05 16.16 3.25
N ILE A 3 -16.90 16.45 1.96
CA ILE A 3 -16.01 15.74 1.04
C ILE A 3 -14.74 16.58 0.95
N GLU A 4 -13.60 15.94 1.19
CA GLU A 4 -12.28 16.57 1.25
C GLU A 4 -11.39 16.04 0.12
N VAL A 5 -10.46 16.90 -0.29
CA VAL A 5 -9.37 16.54 -1.20
C VAL A 5 -8.08 16.64 -0.42
N ILE A 6 -7.26 15.58 -0.45
CA ILE A 6 -5.94 15.62 0.19
C ILE A 6 -5.04 16.53 -0.66
N LYS A 7 -4.56 17.61 -0.07
CA LYS A 7 -3.65 18.59 -0.69
C LYS A 7 -2.18 18.26 -0.40
N ASN A 8 -1.91 17.67 0.75
CA ASN A 8 -0.57 17.22 1.13
C ASN A 8 -0.65 16.12 2.20
N ILE A 9 0.35 15.24 2.22
CA ILE A 9 0.56 14.27 3.30
C ILE A 9 2.01 14.40 3.75
N ARG A 10 2.25 14.52 5.05
CA ARG A 10 3.58 14.47 5.63
C ARG A 10 3.66 13.32 6.61
N VAL A 11 4.66 12.46 6.43
CA VAL A 11 4.95 11.36 7.34
C VAL A 11 6.24 11.69 8.05
N LEU A 12 6.16 11.84 9.36
CA LEU A 12 7.25 12.22 10.24
C LEU A 12 7.52 11.11 11.24
N PHE A 13 8.76 11.04 11.71
CA PHE A 13 9.15 10.22 12.84
C PHE A 13 9.72 11.10 13.94
N ARG A 14 9.32 10.85 15.18
CA ARG A 14 9.87 11.47 16.38
C ARG A 14 10.37 10.41 17.33
N GLU A 15 11.68 10.25 17.39
CA GLU A 15 12.34 9.52 18.47
C GLU A 15 12.14 10.24 19.81
N GLU A 16 12.11 9.50 20.91
CA GLU A 16 11.80 10.05 22.24
C GLU A 16 12.69 11.26 22.59
N ALA A 17 12.06 12.33 23.11
CA ALA A 17 12.70 13.60 23.45
C ALA A 17 13.39 14.36 22.29
N LYS A 18 13.23 13.94 21.03
CA LYS A 18 13.71 14.66 19.84
C LYS A 18 12.58 15.43 19.15
N ARG A 19 12.94 16.25 18.16
CA ARG A 19 11.97 16.90 17.29
C ARG A 19 11.52 15.94 16.18
N PRO A 20 10.26 16.00 15.72
CA PRO A 20 9.84 15.30 14.52
C PRO A 20 10.70 15.67 13.31
N VAL A 21 11.06 14.68 12.52
CA VAL A 21 11.73 14.85 11.22
C VAL A 21 11.00 14.01 10.16
N PRO A 22 11.09 14.36 8.87
CA PRO A 22 10.49 13.53 7.81
C PRO A 22 10.99 12.09 7.88
N LEU A 23 10.08 11.12 7.76
CA LEU A 23 10.42 9.70 7.91
C LEU A 23 11.47 9.26 6.88
N LEU A 24 11.32 9.66 5.62
CA LEU A 24 12.28 9.31 4.57
C LEU A 24 13.68 9.87 4.85
N ASP A 25 13.77 11.12 5.31
CA ASP A 25 15.05 11.73 5.70
C ASP A 25 15.68 10.97 6.88
N TYR A 26 14.87 10.53 7.84
CA TYR A 26 15.34 9.73 8.98
C TYR A 26 15.89 8.37 8.52
N LEU A 27 15.17 7.67 7.67
CA LEU A 27 15.56 6.36 7.14
C LEU A 27 16.86 6.47 6.32
N GLU A 28 16.95 7.47 5.43
CA GLU A 28 18.16 7.72 4.63
C GLU A 28 19.37 8.06 5.51
N LEU A 29 19.21 8.94 6.50
CA LEU A 29 20.31 9.34 7.39
C LEU A 29 20.85 8.18 8.24
N ASN A 30 20.04 7.17 8.50
CA ASN A 30 20.41 6.02 9.33
C ASN A 30 20.68 4.75 8.51
N ASP A 31 20.56 4.79 7.17
CA ASP A 31 20.69 3.63 6.28
C ASP A 31 19.73 2.48 6.69
N LEU A 32 18.45 2.83 6.92
CA LEU A 32 17.42 1.91 7.39
C LEU A 32 16.25 1.82 6.41
N ARG A 33 15.59 0.66 6.40
CA ARG A 33 14.22 0.45 5.91
C ARG A 33 13.20 0.58 7.04
N ILE A 34 11.92 0.68 6.70
CA ILE A 34 10.83 0.74 7.67
C ILE A 34 10.75 -0.57 8.47
N ASP A 35 10.84 -1.73 7.81
CA ASP A 35 10.81 -3.02 8.50
C ASP A 35 11.99 -3.21 9.45
N GLU A 36 13.17 -2.67 9.12
CA GLU A 36 14.34 -2.65 9.99
C GLU A 36 14.13 -1.72 11.18
N LEU A 37 13.63 -0.51 10.94
CA LEU A 37 13.27 0.43 12.00
C LEU A 37 12.33 -0.22 13.01
N LEU A 38 11.24 -0.84 12.54
CA LEU A 38 10.22 -1.48 13.39
C LEU A 38 10.73 -2.69 14.20
N LYS A 39 11.84 -3.31 13.80
CA LYS A 39 12.47 -4.44 14.53
C LYS A 39 13.40 -3.99 15.66
N GLU A 40 13.78 -2.71 15.71
CA GLU A 40 14.69 -2.22 16.74
C GLU A 40 13.98 -2.00 18.09
N GLU A 41 14.05 -3.00 18.99
CA GLU A 41 13.41 -2.95 20.31
C GLU A 41 13.90 -1.79 21.21
N ASP A 42 15.15 -1.34 21.03
CA ASP A 42 15.75 -0.28 21.85
C ASP A 42 15.37 1.13 21.36
N ARG A 43 14.74 1.25 20.18
CA ARG A 43 14.40 2.53 19.57
C ARG A 43 12.92 2.82 19.78
N ASN A 44 12.65 3.80 20.65
CA ASN A 44 11.29 4.26 20.93
C ASN A 44 11.00 5.59 20.21
N GLY A 45 9.76 5.75 19.76
CA GLY A 45 9.30 6.96 19.11
C GLY A 45 7.84 6.88 18.68
N GLU A 46 7.43 7.89 17.93
CA GLU A 46 6.10 7.96 17.31
C GLU A 46 6.21 8.28 15.82
N PHE A 47 5.30 7.70 15.05
CA PHE A 47 4.99 8.15 13.70
C PHE A 47 3.91 9.22 13.77
N ILE A 48 4.12 10.32 13.05
CA ILE A 48 3.16 11.41 12.96
C ILE A 48 2.78 11.58 11.49
N ILE A 49 1.49 11.54 11.20
CA ILE A 49 0.95 11.70 9.85
C ILE A 49 0.11 12.97 9.83
N GLU A 50 0.53 13.95 9.04
CA GLU A 50 -0.19 15.20 8.84
C GLU A 50 -0.86 15.19 7.47
N PHE A 51 -2.18 15.29 7.45
CA PHE A 51 -2.97 15.49 6.25
C PHE A 51 -3.38 16.95 6.14
N GLU A 52 -2.96 17.61 5.08
CA GLU A 52 -3.52 18.90 4.69
C GLU A 52 -4.71 18.63 3.77
N LEU A 53 -5.91 18.94 4.24
CA LEU A 53 -7.15 18.83 3.49
C LEU A 53 -7.54 20.22 2.93
N GLU A 54 -8.66 20.31 2.22
CA GLU A 54 -9.07 21.58 1.62
C GLU A 54 -9.54 22.59 2.68
N GLN A 55 -10.11 22.10 3.79
CA GLN A 55 -10.73 22.92 4.82
C GLN A 55 -9.99 22.92 6.15
N ASP A 56 -9.22 21.88 6.45
CA ASP A 56 -8.52 21.71 7.71
C ASP A 56 -7.19 20.94 7.55
N THR A 57 -6.49 20.76 8.67
CA THR A 57 -5.32 19.90 8.76
C THR A 57 -5.57 18.91 9.88
N ILE A 58 -5.37 17.63 9.59
CA ILE A 58 -5.51 16.54 10.55
C ILE A 58 -4.13 16.01 10.87
N THR A 59 -3.85 15.81 12.16
CA THR A 59 -2.61 15.19 12.64
C THR A 59 -2.96 13.93 13.40
N LEU A 60 -2.46 12.81 12.89
CA LEU A 60 -2.53 11.50 13.52
C LEU A 60 -1.15 11.20 14.11
N SER A 61 -1.12 10.57 15.28
CA SER A 61 0.13 10.23 15.97
C SER A 61 -0.01 8.84 16.56
N TYR A 62 0.95 7.98 16.22
CA TYR A 62 0.94 6.58 16.60
C TYR A 62 2.27 6.20 17.23
N GLU A 63 2.24 5.40 18.28
CA GLU A 63 3.48 4.85 18.82
C GLU A 63 4.14 3.92 17.80
N MET A 64 5.46 3.87 17.78
CA MET A 64 6.23 3.11 16.78
C MET A 64 5.80 1.63 16.67
N HIS A 65 5.39 1.05 17.79
CA HIS A 65 4.92 -0.33 17.88
C HIS A 65 3.42 -0.45 18.09
N GLU A 66 2.67 0.62 17.83
CA GLU A 66 1.21 0.57 17.83
C GLU A 66 0.73 -0.32 16.68
N ARG A 67 -0.26 -1.16 16.99
CA ARG A 67 -0.83 -2.10 16.02
C ARG A 67 -2.26 -1.74 15.73
N GLU A 68 -2.63 -1.88 14.48
CA GLU A 68 -4.02 -1.84 14.09
C GLU A 68 -4.69 -3.17 14.56
N GLU A 69 -5.79 -3.06 15.30
CA GLU A 69 -6.37 -4.21 16.03
C GLU A 69 -6.89 -5.30 15.09
N THR A 70 -7.42 -4.95 13.92
CA THR A 70 -8.07 -5.91 13.01
C THR A 70 -7.05 -6.74 12.23
N SER A 71 -5.97 -6.12 11.78
CA SER A 71 -4.90 -6.69 10.96
C SER A 71 -3.71 -7.19 11.79
N GLN A 72 -3.57 -6.71 13.04
CA GLN A 72 -2.40 -6.97 13.89
C GLN A 72 -1.07 -6.50 13.30
N VAL A 73 -1.12 -5.60 12.31
CA VAL A 73 0.02 -5.00 11.63
C VAL A 73 0.39 -3.68 12.28
N GLU A 74 1.69 -3.34 12.30
CA GLU A 74 2.17 -2.04 12.76
C GLU A 74 1.49 -0.90 11.99
N TYR A 75 1.03 0.12 12.71
CA TYR A 75 0.13 1.14 12.16
C TYR A 75 0.73 1.87 10.94
N ILE A 76 2.04 2.12 10.94
CA ILE A 76 2.72 2.75 9.80
C ILE A 76 2.67 1.88 8.54
N VAL A 77 2.76 0.55 8.69
CA VAL A 77 2.68 -0.40 7.57
C VAL A 77 1.26 -0.47 7.06
N TYR A 78 0.27 -0.54 7.96
CA TYR A 78 -1.14 -0.47 7.60
C TYR A 78 -1.45 0.81 6.81
N PHE A 79 -0.99 1.97 7.28
CA PHE A 79 -1.16 3.25 6.59
C PHE A 79 -0.59 3.24 5.16
N ILE A 80 0.64 2.74 4.98
CA ILE A 80 1.29 2.65 3.66
C ILE A 80 0.52 1.71 2.74
N CYS A 81 0.18 0.51 3.22
CA CYS A 81 -0.56 -0.49 2.46
C CYS A 81 -1.96 0.01 2.07
N LYS A 82 -2.69 0.63 3.01
CA LYS A 82 -4.02 1.20 2.79
C LYS A 82 -4.04 2.12 1.58
N TRP A 83 -3.22 3.16 1.63
CA TRP A 83 -3.19 4.16 0.58
C TRP A 83 -2.58 3.65 -0.73
N LYS A 84 -1.62 2.72 -0.65
CA LYS A 84 -1.08 2.03 -1.83
C LYS A 84 -2.18 1.24 -2.55
N TRP A 85 -2.92 0.39 -1.85
CA TRP A 85 -3.93 -0.47 -2.47
C TRP A 85 -5.11 0.35 -3.01
N ILE A 86 -5.56 1.39 -2.30
CA ILE A 86 -6.56 2.33 -2.83
C ILE A 86 -6.07 2.96 -4.14
N TRP A 87 -4.83 3.46 -4.16
CA TRP A 87 -4.25 4.09 -5.35
C TRP A 87 -4.11 3.11 -6.51
N GLN A 88 -3.56 1.92 -6.26
CA GLN A 88 -3.31 0.89 -7.27
C GLN A 88 -4.63 0.36 -7.86
N TRP A 89 -5.63 0.10 -7.01
CA TRP A 89 -6.95 -0.35 -7.46
C TRP A 89 -7.67 0.70 -8.30
N TYR A 90 -7.62 1.97 -7.89
CA TYR A 90 -8.30 3.05 -8.61
C TYR A 90 -7.60 3.40 -9.92
N SER A 91 -6.26 3.46 -9.92
CA SER A 91 -5.46 3.81 -11.09
C SER A 91 -5.25 2.66 -12.07
N LYS A 92 -5.38 1.41 -11.59
CA LYS A 92 -5.06 0.16 -12.30
C LYS A 92 -3.60 0.08 -12.76
N ARG A 93 -2.69 0.48 -11.86
CA ARG A 93 -1.26 0.56 -12.10
C ARG A 93 -0.48 0.15 -10.87
N PHE A 94 0.72 -0.36 -11.06
CA PHE A 94 1.69 -0.57 -9.98
C PHE A 94 2.27 0.77 -9.53
N LEU A 95 1.97 1.17 -8.30
CA LEU A 95 2.46 2.39 -7.67
C LEU A 95 3.99 2.54 -7.75
N GLU A 96 4.76 1.47 -7.55
CA GLU A 96 6.21 1.50 -7.46
C GLU A 96 6.85 1.96 -8.79
N HIS A 97 6.34 1.42 -9.90
CA HIS A 97 6.96 1.56 -11.22
C HIS A 97 6.13 2.37 -12.20
N ASP A 98 4.91 2.74 -11.82
CA ASP A 98 3.96 3.43 -12.68
C ASP A 98 3.57 2.62 -13.94
N ILE A 99 3.57 1.29 -13.84
CA ILE A 99 3.26 0.38 -14.95
C ILE A 99 1.79 -0.03 -14.88
N PRO A 100 1.00 0.04 -15.97
CA PRO A 100 -0.37 -0.47 -16.00
C PRO A 100 -0.45 -1.94 -15.63
N PHE A 101 -1.56 -2.32 -14.98
CA PHE A 101 -1.91 -3.73 -14.80
C PHE A 101 -2.11 -4.41 -16.14
N ASP A 102 -1.73 -5.69 -16.19
CA ASP A 102 -1.89 -6.52 -17.38
C ASP A 102 -2.55 -7.87 -17.02
N VAL A 103 -3.00 -8.55 -18.06
CA VAL A 103 -3.63 -9.86 -17.96
C VAL A 103 -2.76 -10.88 -18.68
N TYR A 104 -2.26 -11.85 -17.92
CA TYR A 104 -1.33 -12.84 -18.45
C TYR A 104 -2.07 -14.14 -18.79
N PRO A 105 -1.92 -14.66 -20.03
CA PRO A 105 -2.59 -15.88 -20.44
C PRO A 105 -2.20 -17.12 -19.63
N THR A 106 -0.96 -17.14 -19.11
CA THR A 106 -0.42 -18.26 -18.34
C THR A 106 0.37 -17.77 -17.13
N ILE A 107 0.52 -18.63 -16.12
CA ILE A 107 1.36 -18.36 -14.94
C ILE A 107 2.83 -18.12 -15.32
N ILE A 108 3.29 -18.74 -16.42
CA ILE A 108 4.65 -18.53 -16.94
C ILE A 108 4.79 -17.11 -17.50
N ASP A 109 3.78 -16.60 -18.21
CA ASP A 109 3.79 -15.23 -18.71
C ASP A 109 3.76 -14.22 -17.56
N TYR A 110 2.94 -14.49 -16.53
CA TYR A 110 2.91 -13.71 -15.28
C TYR A 110 4.30 -13.69 -14.60
N ALA A 111 4.91 -14.87 -14.42
CA ALA A 111 6.24 -15.01 -13.81
C ALA A 111 7.31 -14.20 -14.56
N LYS A 112 7.33 -14.28 -15.91
CA LYS A 112 8.26 -13.52 -16.75
C LYS A 112 8.08 -12.01 -16.59
N ALA A 113 6.84 -11.55 -16.47
CA ALA A 113 6.53 -10.13 -16.34
C ALA A 113 6.92 -9.58 -14.96
N ARG A 114 6.63 -10.33 -13.88
CA ARG A 114 6.63 -9.83 -12.50
C ARG A 114 7.89 -10.16 -11.70
N ILE A 115 8.48 -11.34 -11.91
CA ILE A 115 9.56 -11.81 -11.04
C ILE A 115 10.88 -11.13 -11.40
N ARG A 116 11.53 -10.56 -10.40
CA ARG A 116 12.88 -9.98 -10.48
C ARG A 116 13.66 -10.42 -9.23
N PRO A 117 14.99 -10.58 -9.29
CA PRO A 117 15.87 -10.39 -10.46
C PRO A 117 15.73 -11.50 -11.52
N LEU A 118 16.46 -11.39 -12.63
CA LEU A 118 16.33 -12.27 -13.80
C LEU A 118 16.55 -13.75 -13.42
N GLU A 119 17.53 -14.02 -12.56
CA GLU A 119 17.90 -15.37 -12.13
C GLU A 119 16.75 -16.07 -11.41
N LEU A 120 16.05 -15.35 -10.52
CA LEU A 120 14.89 -15.87 -9.79
C LEU A 120 13.70 -16.13 -10.73
N MET A 121 13.52 -15.26 -11.72
CA MET A 121 12.50 -15.45 -12.76
C MET A 121 12.79 -16.70 -13.59
N GLU A 122 14.04 -16.90 -14.01
CA GLU A 122 14.45 -18.08 -14.77
C GLU A 122 14.25 -19.37 -13.96
N GLU A 123 14.62 -19.38 -12.68
CA GLU A 123 14.39 -20.53 -11.78
C GLU A 123 12.89 -20.84 -11.66
N THR A 124 12.07 -19.82 -11.43
CA THR A 124 10.62 -19.97 -11.29
C THR A 124 9.99 -20.49 -12.59
N VAL A 125 10.40 -19.95 -13.74
CA VAL A 125 9.91 -20.42 -15.05
C VAL A 125 10.31 -21.87 -15.28
N GLN A 126 11.54 -22.28 -14.94
CA GLN A 126 11.96 -23.68 -15.05
C GLN A 126 11.14 -24.61 -14.15
N GLU A 127 10.81 -24.17 -12.93
CA GLU A 127 9.94 -24.93 -12.04
C GLU A 127 8.54 -25.09 -12.66
N LEU A 128 7.94 -23.99 -13.12
CA LEU A 128 6.63 -23.98 -13.76
C LEU A 128 6.56 -24.86 -15.01
N GLU A 129 7.61 -24.85 -15.84
CA GLU A 129 7.73 -25.71 -17.02
C GLU A 129 7.84 -27.20 -16.67
N GLY A 130 8.24 -27.53 -15.43
CA GLY A 130 8.30 -28.90 -14.91
C GLY A 130 6.95 -29.51 -14.56
N TYR A 131 5.88 -28.71 -14.41
CA TYR A 131 4.55 -29.20 -14.08
C TYR A 131 3.78 -29.74 -15.30
N THR A 132 2.90 -30.70 -15.05
CA THR A 132 1.86 -31.11 -16.02
C THR A 132 0.77 -30.04 -16.10
N LYS A 133 -0.08 -30.08 -17.14
CA LYS A 133 -1.22 -29.15 -17.25
C LYS A 133 -2.18 -29.26 -16.06
N GLU A 134 -2.44 -30.49 -15.60
CA GLU A 134 -3.25 -30.75 -14.42
C GLU A 134 -2.57 -30.24 -13.15
N GLY A 135 -1.24 -30.36 -13.06
CA GLY A 135 -0.46 -29.80 -11.95
C GLY A 135 -0.55 -28.27 -11.90
N LEU A 136 -0.33 -27.61 -13.04
CA LEU A 136 -0.46 -26.15 -13.15
C LEU A 136 -1.87 -25.69 -12.75
N LEU A 137 -2.90 -26.37 -13.25
CA LEU A 137 -4.29 -26.08 -12.89
C LEU A 137 -4.56 -26.27 -11.40
N PHE A 138 -4.01 -27.33 -10.79
CA PHE A 138 -4.23 -27.63 -9.38
C PHE A 138 -3.58 -26.60 -8.45
N TYR A 139 -2.35 -26.17 -8.75
CA TYR A 139 -1.59 -25.27 -7.88
C TYR A 139 -1.85 -23.79 -8.16
N TYR A 140 -2.09 -23.42 -9.42
CA TYR A 140 -2.14 -22.03 -9.85
C TYR A 140 -3.48 -21.65 -10.51
N GLY A 141 -4.40 -22.61 -10.70
CA GLY A 141 -5.69 -22.34 -11.34
C GLY A 141 -5.63 -22.25 -12.87
N SER A 142 -6.78 -21.97 -13.48
CA SER A 142 -6.93 -21.93 -14.94
C SER A 142 -6.53 -20.60 -15.58
N GLY A 143 -6.23 -19.59 -14.77
CA GLY A 143 -6.12 -18.21 -15.22
C GLY A 143 -7.44 -17.64 -15.79
N PRO A 144 -7.40 -16.43 -16.37
CA PRO A 144 -6.18 -15.63 -16.58
C PRO A 144 -5.57 -15.14 -15.25
N PHE A 145 -4.27 -14.88 -15.25
CA PHE A 145 -3.60 -14.27 -14.11
C PHE A 145 -3.67 -12.76 -14.29
N ASP A 146 -4.44 -12.08 -13.46
CA ASP A 146 -4.79 -10.67 -13.63
C ASP A 146 -4.20 -9.83 -12.50
N ASP A 147 -3.34 -8.87 -12.82
CA ASP A 147 -2.78 -7.92 -11.84
C ASP A 147 -3.90 -7.15 -11.10
N PHE A 148 -5.05 -6.96 -11.75
CA PHE A 148 -6.21 -6.33 -11.12
C PHE A 148 -6.89 -7.24 -10.10
N GLU A 149 -6.91 -8.57 -10.28
CA GLU A 149 -7.48 -9.50 -9.31
C GLU A 149 -6.71 -9.45 -7.98
N GLU A 150 -5.37 -9.49 -8.04
CA GLU A 150 -4.50 -9.31 -6.87
C GLU A 150 -4.75 -7.94 -6.18
N SER A 151 -4.89 -6.87 -6.97
CA SER A 151 -5.20 -5.55 -6.42
C SER A 151 -6.62 -5.46 -5.82
N ASP A 152 -7.58 -6.20 -6.35
CA ASP A 152 -8.96 -6.25 -5.89
C ASP A 152 -9.06 -7.03 -4.56
N GLU A 153 -8.33 -8.13 -4.43
CA GLU A 153 -8.18 -8.90 -3.18
C GLU A 153 -7.47 -8.10 -2.09
N ASN A 154 -6.41 -7.36 -2.44
CA ASN A 154 -5.74 -6.46 -1.50
C ASN A 154 -6.68 -5.36 -0.99
N LEU A 155 -7.51 -4.79 -1.86
CA LEU A 155 -8.49 -3.80 -1.41
C LEU A 155 -9.56 -4.42 -0.48
N ASP A 156 -9.95 -5.68 -0.69
CA ASP A 156 -10.86 -6.37 0.23
C ASP A 156 -10.32 -6.44 1.65
N GLN A 157 -9.01 -6.56 1.86
CA GLN A 157 -8.42 -6.58 3.20
C GLN A 157 -8.61 -5.25 3.96
N ILE A 158 -8.70 -4.12 3.25
CA ILE A 158 -8.99 -2.81 3.88
C ILE A 158 -10.48 -2.64 4.13
N LEU A 159 -11.31 -3.20 3.24
CA LEU A 159 -12.76 -3.07 3.30
C LEU A 159 -13.42 -4.18 4.12
N GLU A 160 -12.66 -5.16 4.59
CA GLU A 160 -13.17 -6.25 5.42
C GLU A 160 -13.75 -5.64 6.70
N TYR A 161 -15.05 -5.84 6.91
CA TYR A 161 -15.82 -5.26 8.02
C TYR A 161 -16.03 -3.74 7.99
N ASP A 162 -15.72 -3.08 6.87
CA ASP A 162 -16.04 -1.66 6.68
C ASP A 162 -17.52 -1.48 6.34
N GLU A 163 -18.27 -0.83 7.24
CA GLU A 163 -19.70 -0.57 7.04
C GLU A 163 -19.98 0.68 6.17
N MET A 164 -18.98 1.54 5.99
CA MET A 164 -19.10 2.82 5.29
C MET A 164 -18.65 2.73 3.84
N ASN A 165 -17.58 1.99 3.58
CA ASN A 165 -16.97 1.87 2.27
C ASN A 165 -17.43 0.63 1.51
N SER A 166 -17.46 0.75 0.20
CA SER A 166 -17.60 -0.39 -0.70
C SER A 166 -16.86 -0.13 -2.01
N LYS A 167 -16.41 -1.19 -2.68
CA LYS A 167 -15.83 -1.10 -4.03
C LYS A 167 -16.78 -0.40 -5.01
N GLU A 168 -18.08 -0.58 -4.88
CA GLU A 168 -19.09 0.09 -5.70
C GLU A 168 -19.09 1.60 -5.45
N THR A 169 -19.15 2.04 -4.20
CA THR A 169 -19.09 3.46 -3.82
C THR A 169 -17.79 4.11 -4.31
N MET A 170 -16.66 3.45 -4.10
CA MET A 170 -15.36 3.94 -4.57
C MET A 170 -15.35 4.07 -6.10
N ARG A 171 -15.85 3.08 -6.84
CA ARG A 171 -15.87 3.10 -8.31
C ARG A 171 -16.80 4.16 -8.88
N GLU A 172 -18.03 4.22 -8.39
CA GLU A 172 -19.09 5.05 -8.97
C GLU A 172 -19.03 6.51 -8.51
N GLN A 173 -18.66 6.73 -7.25
CA GLN A 173 -18.65 8.06 -6.66
C GLN A 173 -17.23 8.63 -6.53
N GLY A 174 -16.20 7.80 -6.63
CA GLY A 174 -14.82 8.24 -6.41
C GLY A 174 -14.55 8.66 -4.98
N LEU A 175 -15.26 8.07 -4.01
CA LEU A 175 -15.22 8.44 -2.59
C LEU A 175 -14.75 7.27 -1.74
N TYR A 176 -13.93 7.59 -0.73
CA TYR A 176 -13.52 6.68 0.34
C TYR A 176 -13.66 7.40 1.68
N PHE A 177 -14.35 6.81 2.64
CA PHE A 177 -14.40 7.30 4.02
C PHE A 177 -13.18 6.80 4.77
N ASP A 178 -12.30 7.70 5.19
CA ASP A 178 -11.18 7.33 6.04
C ASP A 178 -11.62 7.38 7.51
N PRO A 179 -11.62 6.25 8.24
CA PRO A 179 -12.11 6.19 9.61
C PRO A 179 -11.19 6.88 10.61
N GLU A 180 -9.89 7.01 10.33
CA GLU A 180 -8.95 7.68 11.23
C GLU A 180 -9.12 9.21 11.18
N MET A 181 -9.36 9.74 9.98
CA MET A 181 -9.64 11.16 9.78
C MET A 181 -11.11 11.51 10.04
N GLU A 182 -12.02 10.52 10.05
CA GLU A 182 -13.47 10.70 10.01
C GLU A 182 -13.90 11.65 8.86
N ARG A 183 -13.36 11.42 7.66
CA ARG A 183 -13.62 12.27 6.48
C ARG A 183 -13.88 11.43 5.22
N TRP A 184 -14.78 11.94 4.38
CA TRP A 184 -14.91 11.44 3.01
C TRP A 184 -13.84 12.06 2.13
N ILE A 185 -13.01 11.23 1.52
CA ILE A 185 -11.91 11.61 0.64
C ILE A 185 -12.33 11.40 -0.81
N GLN A 186 -12.17 12.43 -1.62
CA GLN A 186 -12.32 12.34 -3.07
C GLN A 186 -11.05 11.72 -3.68
N ILE A 187 -11.15 10.43 -4.02
CA ILE A 187 -10.02 9.61 -4.47
C ILE A 187 -9.37 10.23 -5.72
N PRO A 188 -10.09 10.50 -6.83
CA PRO A 188 -9.45 10.96 -8.08
C PRO A 188 -8.65 12.25 -7.92
N ALA A 189 -9.15 13.17 -7.09
CA ALA A 189 -8.51 14.46 -6.85
C ALA A 189 -7.32 14.38 -5.88
N SER A 190 -7.20 13.27 -5.15
CA SER A 190 -6.16 13.04 -4.15
C SER A 190 -5.05 12.10 -4.66
N LEU A 191 -5.23 11.43 -5.80
CA LEU A 191 -4.30 10.42 -6.32
C LEU A 191 -2.87 10.92 -6.46
N ASP A 192 -2.65 12.11 -7.01
CA ASP A 192 -1.29 12.67 -7.20
C ASP A 192 -0.54 12.85 -5.87
N ILE A 193 -1.26 13.28 -4.83
CA ILE A 193 -0.69 13.51 -3.50
C ILE A 193 -0.42 12.18 -2.79
N ILE A 194 -1.36 11.24 -2.91
CA ILE A 194 -1.18 9.87 -2.42
C ILE A 194 0.04 9.25 -3.09
N GLU A 195 0.14 9.32 -4.41
CA GLU A 195 1.27 8.78 -5.18
C GLU A 195 2.61 9.35 -4.70
N LYS A 196 2.70 10.68 -4.64
CA LYS A 196 3.92 11.40 -4.27
C LYS A 196 4.42 11.04 -2.88
N THR A 197 3.50 10.69 -1.97
CA THR A 197 3.82 10.39 -0.58
C THR A 197 4.07 8.90 -0.36
N ILE A 198 3.20 8.05 -0.90
CA ILE A 198 3.21 6.61 -0.60
C ILE A 198 4.24 5.87 -1.45
N ARG A 199 4.46 6.25 -2.72
CA ARG A 199 5.46 5.60 -3.59
C ARG A 199 6.85 5.52 -2.94
N PRO A 200 7.46 6.62 -2.45
CA PRO A 200 8.78 6.53 -1.82
C PRO A 200 8.76 5.71 -0.54
N LEU A 201 7.69 5.79 0.28
CA LEU A 201 7.54 4.98 1.49
C LEU A 201 7.46 3.47 1.18
N SER A 202 6.70 3.09 0.15
CA SER A 202 6.59 1.70 -0.29
C SER A 202 7.92 1.12 -0.79
N ASN A 203 8.81 1.96 -1.35
CA ASN A 203 10.11 1.52 -1.84
C ASN A 203 11.14 1.27 -0.72
N VAL A 204 10.92 1.84 0.46
CA VAL A 204 11.78 1.66 1.64
C VAL A 204 11.10 0.84 2.74
N MET A 205 9.93 0.26 2.43
CA MET A 205 9.20 -0.61 3.34
C MET A 205 9.94 -1.92 3.57
#